data_AF-A0A937V9K4-F1
#
_entry.id   AF-A0A937V9K4-F1
#
_cell.length_a   1.000
_cell.length_b   1.000
_cell.length_c   1.000
_cell.angle_alpha   90.00
_cell.angle_beta   90.00
_cell.angle_gamma   90.00
#
_symmetry.space_group_name_H-M   'P 1'
#
loop_
_entity.id
_entity.type
_entity.pdbx_description
1 polymer ?
#
loop_
_entity_poly.entity_id
_entity_poly.type
_entity_poly.pdbx_seq_one_letter_code
_entity_poly.pdbx_strand_id
1 'polypeptide(L)'
;MTEQPGSVTSDDKLWSALGYPIPLIAIIVLLMEDKKSRPFIKFHAVQSLIFNVAVWVLIFVVSAVTLGFGALCAPLLWLATLWPAFDSYKGNYTEIPVITKFMKNQGWA
;
A
#
# COMPACT_ATOMS: atom_id res chain seq x y z
N MET A 1 27.43 3.06 7.56
CA MET A 1 26.72 1.90 6.98
C MET A 1 26.74 2.10 5.48
N THR A 2 27.58 1.37 4.76
CA THR A 2 27.76 1.53 3.31
C THR A 2 26.53 1.00 2.57
N GLU A 3 25.86 1.87 1.83
CA GLU A 3 24.69 1.52 1.03
C GLU A 3 25.10 0.55 -0.09
N GLN A 4 24.49 -0.65 -0.11
CA GLN A 4 24.70 -1.60 -1.19
C GLN A 4 23.70 -1.32 -2.34
N PRO A 5 24.07 -1.49 -3.62
CA PRO A 5 23.23 -1.15 -4.78
C PRO A 5 21.97 -2.03 -4.97
N GLY A 6 21.61 -2.85 -3.98
CA GLY A 6 20.39 -3.65 -3.95
C GLY A 6 19.76 -3.75 -2.55
N SER A 7 20.27 -3.00 -1.57
CA SER A 7 19.70 -2.97 -0.22
C SER A 7 18.59 -1.91 -0.13
N VAL A 8 17.43 -2.31 0.38
CA VAL A 8 16.32 -1.39 0.69
C VAL A 8 16.81 -0.29 1.63
N THR A 9 16.74 0.97 1.18
CA THR A 9 17.21 2.12 1.98
C THR A 9 16.15 2.59 2.97
N SER A 10 16.55 3.42 3.93
CA SER A 10 15.61 4.05 4.88
C SER A 10 14.59 4.94 4.18
N ASP A 11 14.98 5.59 3.08
CA ASP A 11 14.09 6.39 2.26
C ASP A 11 13.06 5.50 1.52
N ASP A 12 13.49 4.38 0.93
CA ASP A 12 12.57 3.42 0.31
C ASP A 12 11.50 2.92 1.29
N LYS A 13 11.92 2.61 2.53
CA LYS A 13 11.04 2.16 3.62
C LYS A 13 10.01 3.22 3.98
N LEU A 14 10.44 4.48 4.07
CA LEU A 14 9.56 5.60 4.39
C LEU A 14 8.51 5.83 3.30
N TRP A 15 8.92 5.93 2.04
CA TRP A 15 8.00 6.14 0.91
C TRP A 15 7.01 4.99 0.75
N SER A 16 7.48 3.75 0.94
CA SER A 16 6.64 2.55 0.88
C SER A 16 5.61 2.51 2.01
N ALA A 17 6.01 2.88 3.23
CA ALA A 17 5.11 2.91 4.38
C ALA A 17 4.06 4.01 4.28
N LEU A 18 4.44 5.20 3.82
CA LEU A 18 3.54 6.35 3.68
C LEU A 18 2.45 6.16 2.62
N GLY A 19 2.71 5.35 1.59
CA GLY A 19 1.74 5.06 0.53
C GLY A 19 0.47 4.36 1.02
N TYR A 20 0.54 3.61 2.13
CA TYR A 20 -0.61 2.88 2.68
C TYR A 20 -1.65 3.76 3.38
N PRO A 21 -1.32 4.57 4.41
CA PRO A 21 -2.30 5.43 5.06
C PRO A 21 -2.72 6.62 4.19
N ILE A 22 -1.83 7.07 3.29
CA ILE A 22 -2.06 8.20 2.41
C ILE A 22 -1.91 7.73 0.95
N PRO A 23 -2.99 7.23 0.32
CA PRO A 23 -2.93 6.71 -1.05
C PRO A 23 -2.44 7.75 -2.07
N LEU A 24 -2.62 9.05 -1.80
CA LEU A 24 -2.06 10.11 -2.64
C LEU A 24 -0.52 10.03 -2.75
N ILE A 25 0.17 9.65 -1.68
CA ILE A 25 1.63 9.48 -1.70
C ILE A 25 2.02 8.33 -2.62
N ALA A 26 1.27 7.23 -2.62
CA ALA A 26 1.52 6.11 -3.51
C ALA A 26 1.40 6.52 -5.00
N ILE A 27 0.43 7.37 -5.35
CA ILE A 27 0.29 7.93 -6.70
C ILE A 27 1.52 8.78 -7.05
N ILE A 28 1.91 9.71 -6.17
CA ILE A 28 3.06 10.59 -6.39
C ILE A 28 4.32 9.76 -6.62
N VAL A 29 4.54 8.74 -5.79
CA VAL A 29 5.67 7.82 -5.90
C VAL A 29 5.71 7.09 -7.25
N LEU A 30 4.56 6.66 -7.78
CA LEU A 30 4.50 6.01 -9.10
C LEU A 30 4.74 6.98 -10.26
N LEU A 31 4.47 8.27 -10.07
CA LEU A 31 4.77 9.33 -11.05
C LEU A 31 6.24 9.78 -10.99
N MET A 32 6.89 9.67 -9.84
CA MET A 32 8.32 9.99 -9.66
C MET A 32 9.21 8.91 -10.29
N GLU A 33 9.98 9.26 -11.31
CA GLU A 33 10.84 8.30 -12.03
C GLU A 33 11.92 7.68 -11.13
N ASP A 34 12.51 8.50 -10.27
CA ASP A 34 13.56 8.08 -9.33
C ASP A 34 13.04 7.09 -8.29
N LYS A 35 11.75 7.19 -7.92
CA LYS A 35 11.13 6.34 -6.90
C LYS A 35 10.50 5.09 -7.53
N LYS A 36 9.78 5.23 -8.66
CA LYS A 36 9.14 4.09 -9.36
C LYS A 36 10.15 3.10 -9.94
N SER A 37 11.39 3.53 -10.20
CA SER A 37 12.47 2.66 -10.69
C SER A 37 12.96 1.66 -9.63
N ARG A 38 12.69 1.92 -8.34
CA ARG A 38 13.06 1.05 -7.22
C ARG A 38 12.01 -0.07 -7.08
N PRO A 39 12.38 -1.36 -7.22
CA PRO A 39 11.42 -2.47 -7.16
C PRO A 39 10.62 -2.52 -5.86
N PHE A 40 11.27 -2.26 -4.72
CA PHE A 40 10.65 -2.24 -3.39
C PHE A 40 9.57 -1.16 -3.28
N ILE A 41 9.90 0.07 -3.68
CA ILE A 41 8.97 1.19 -3.65
C ILE A 41 7.80 0.92 -4.59
N LYS A 42 8.08 0.49 -5.83
CA LYS A 42 7.06 0.20 -6.84
C LYS A 42 6.06 -0.86 -6.34
N PHE A 43 6.56 -1.95 -5.76
CA PHE A 43 5.74 -3.02 -5.18
C PHE A 43 4.75 -2.46 -4.15
N HIS A 44 5.25 -1.70 -3.16
CA HIS A 44 4.41 -1.18 -2.09
C HIS A 44 3.49 -0.04 -2.54
N ALA A 45 3.92 0.79 -3.51
CA ALA A 45 3.09 1.84 -4.06
C ALA A 45 1.90 1.27 -4.86
N VAL A 46 2.11 0.24 -5.69
CA VAL A 46 1.00 -0.43 -6.39
C VAL A 46 0.12 -1.19 -5.40
N GLN A 47 0.71 -1.95 -4.48
CA GLN A 47 -0.04 -2.71 -3.48
C GLN A 47 -0.89 -1.81 -2.58
N SER A 48 -0.37 -0.67 -2.14
CA SER A 48 -1.11 0.28 -1.30
C SER A 48 -2.29 0.92 -2.03
N LEU A 49 -2.16 1.21 -3.34
CA LEU A 49 -3.29 1.70 -4.14
C LEU A 49 -4.40 0.67 -4.23
N ILE A 50 -4.06 -0.58 -4.59
CA ILE A 50 -5.06 -1.66 -4.71
C ILE A 50 -5.71 -1.92 -3.35
N PHE A 51 -4.92 -1.95 -2.27
CA PHE A 51 -5.42 -2.14 -0.91
C PHE A 51 -6.40 -1.04 -0.52
N ASN A 52 -6.06 0.23 -0.73
CA ASN A 52 -6.96 1.35 -0.44
C ASN A 52 -8.24 1.27 -1.27
N VAL A 53 -8.16 0.99 -2.57
CA VAL A 53 -9.34 0.83 -3.42
C VAL A 53 -10.23 -0.30 -2.90
N ALA A 54 -9.67 -1.46 -2.54
CA ALA A 54 -10.43 -2.57 -1.98
C ALA A 54 -11.12 -2.20 -0.65
N VAL A 55 -10.43 -1.48 0.23
CA VAL A 55 -11.00 -1.01 1.51
C VAL A 55 -12.15 -0.02 1.26
N TRP A 56 -11.99 0.93 0.36
CA TRP A 56 -13.05 1.89 0.02
C TRP A 56 -14.28 1.23 -0.59
N VAL A 57 -14.08 0.25 -1.48
CA VAL A 57 -15.18 -0.54 -2.06
C VAL A 57 -15.92 -1.31 -0.97
N LEU A 58 -15.20 -1.93 -0.02
CA LEU A 58 -15.80 -2.65 1.09
C LEU A 58 -16.63 -1.70 1.99
N ILE A 59 -16.09 -0.54 2.34
CA ILE A 59 -16.81 0.49 3.12
C ILE A 59 -18.09 0.91 2.40
N PHE A 60 -18.00 1.19 1.10
CA PHE A 60 -19.15 1.61 0.31
C PHE A 60 -20.26 0.55 0.29
N VAL A 61 -19.92 -0.71 0.04
CA VAL A 61 -20.89 -1.82 0.01
C VAL A 61 -21.53 -2.03 1.38
N VAL A 62 -20.73 -2.09 2.45
CA VAL A 62 -21.25 -2.28 3.81
C VAL A 62 -22.14 -1.11 4.22
N SER A 63 -21.73 0.13 3.92
CA SER A 63 -22.51 1.33 4.20
C SER A 63 -23.85 1.33 3.44
N ALA A 64 -23.86 0.95 2.16
CA ALA A 64 -25.07 0.86 1.36
C ALA A 64 -26.07 -0.18 1.91
N VAL A 65 -25.58 -1.35 2.33
CA VAL A 65 -26.43 -2.43 2.91
C VAL A 65 -26.96 -2.06 4.29
N THR A 66 -26.20 -1.30 5.08
CA THR A 66 -26.54 -0.94 6.46
C THR A 66 -27.17 0.47 6.59
N LEU A 67 -27.60 1.07 5.48
CA LEU A 67 -28.18 2.43 5.44
C LEU A 67 -27.30 3.50 6.11
N GLY A 68 -25.98 3.37 5.98
CA GLY A 68 -25.00 4.34 6.50
C GLY A 68 -24.33 3.95 7.83
N PHE A 69 -24.84 2.96 8.57
CA PHE A 69 -24.21 2.54 9.83
C PHE A 69 -22.82 1.92 9.64
N GLY A 70 -22.58 1.29 8.49
CA GLY A 70 -21.30 0.72 8.09
C GLY A 70 -20.16 1.73 8.01
N ALA A 71 -20.47 3.02 7.86
CA ALA A 71 -19.48 4.09 7.87
C ALA A 71 -18.77 4.23 9.24
N LEU A 72 -19.38 3.75 10.34
CA LEU A 72 -18.73 3.71 11.65
C LEU A 72 -17.50 2.79 11.68
N CYS A 73 -17.45 1.79 10.79
CA CYS A 73 -16.31 0.89 10.63
C CYS A 73 -15.19 1.49 9.77
N ALA A 74 -15.42 2.64 9.11
CA ALA A 74 -14.42 3.28 8.25
C ALA A 74 -13.09 3.60 8.97
N PRO A 75 -13.05 4.21 10.17
CA PRO A 75 -11.80 4.44 10.87
C PRO A 75 -11.08 3.14 11.27
N LEU A 76 -11.82 2.09 11.64
CA LEU A 76 -11.25 0.76 11.94
C LEU A 76 -10.60 0.14 10.69
N LEU A 77 -11.25 0.25 9.53
CA LEU A 77 -10.72 -0.25 8.26
C LEU A 77 -9.54 0.59 7.76
N TRP A 78 -9.52 1.90 8.01
CA TRP A 78 -8.37 2.73 7.73
C TRP A 78 -7.16 2.34 8.60
N LEU A 79 -7.35 2.03 9.89
CA LEU A 79 -6.27 1.53 10.75
C LEU A 79 -5.64 0.23 10.22
N ALA A 80 -6.39 -0.59 9.49
CA ALA A 80 -5.84 -1.80 8.85
C ALA A 80 -4.75 -1.49 7.81
N THR A 81 -4.73 -0.29 7.23
CA THR A 81 -3.65 0.18 6.33
C THR A 81 -2.30 0.32 7.05
N LEU A 82 -2.30 0.52 8.38
CA LEU A 82 -1.08 0.69 9.16
C LEU A 82 -0.29 -0.61 9.33
N TRP A 83 -0.96 -1.77 9.26
CA TRP A 83 -0.28 -3.06 9.35
C TRP A 83 0.74 -3.27 8.20
N PRO A 84 0.35 -3.19 6.91
CA PRO A 84 1.32 -3.31 5.81
C PRO A 84 2.25 -2.09 5.72
N ALA A 85 1.83 -0.90 6.22
CA ALA A 85 2.73 0.25 6.35
C ALA A 85 3.91 -0.07 7.28
N PHE A 86 3.62 -0.61 8.48
CA PHE A 86 4.64 -0.96 9.46
C PHE A 86 5.58 -2.07 8.97
N ASP A 87 5.04 -3.07 8.28
CA ASP A 87 5.86 -4.17 7.75
C ASP A 87 6.76 -3.70 6.58
N SER A 88 6.25 -2.85 5.69
CA SER A 88 7.08 -2.20 4.66
C SER A 88 8.15 -1.27 5.26
N TYR A 89 7.86 -0.61 6.40
CA TYR A 89 8.85 0.19 7.11
C TYR A 89 10.00 -0.65 7.68
N LYS A 90 9.77 -1.92 8.02
CA LYS A 90 10.85 -2.85 8.40
C LYS A 90 11.73 -3.24 7.19
N GLY A 91 11.21 -3.07 5.98
CA GLY A 91 11.87 -3.48 4.73
C GLY A 91 11.41 -4.84 4.22
N ASN A 92 10.26 -5.33 4.69
CA ASN A 92 9.70 -6.62 4.26
C ASN A 92 8.74 -6.43 3.09
N TYR A 93 8.73 -7.39 2.16
CA TYR A 93 7.69 -7.49 1.14
C TYR A 93 6.44 -8.12 1.74
N THR A 94 5.50 -7.29 2.19
CA THR A 94 4.23 -7.76 2.73
C THR A 94 3.42 -8.48 1.64
N GLU A 95 3.29 -9.80 1.75
CA GLU A 95 2.45 -10.58 0.84
C GLU A 95 1.01 -10.64 1.34
N ILE A 96 0.14 -9.86 0.71
CA ILE A 96 -1.30 -9.92 0.92
C ILE A 96 -1.86 -10.93 -0.10
N PRO A 97 -2.33 -12.12 0.32
CA PRO A 97 -2.53 -13.26 -0.57
C PRO A 97 -3.48 -13.02 -1.76
N VAL A 98 -4.44 -12.09 -1.66
CA VAL A 98 -5.33 -11.73 -2.77
C VAL A 98 -4.72 -10.62 -3.63
N ILE A 99 -4.21 -9.56 -3.00
CA ILE A 99 -3.71 -8.37 -3.70
C ILE A 99 -2.36 -8.64 -4.35
N THR A 100 -1.44 -9.29 -3.64
CA THR A 100 -0.11 -9.62 -4.16
C THR A 100 -0.21 -10.63 -5.30
N LYS A 101 -1.11 -11.62 -5.24
CA LYS A 101 -1.36 -12.52 -6.37
C LYS A 101 -1.92 -11.79 -7.58
N PHE A 102 -2.89 -10.90 -7.38
CA PHE A 102 -3.43 -10.07 -8.44
C PHE A 102 -2.33 -9.20 -9.09
N MET A 103 -1.51 -8.54 -8.28
CA MET A 103 -0.41 -7.70 -8.74
C MET A 103 0.64 -8.48 -9.54
N LYS A 104 1.04 -9.67 -9.05
CA LYS A 104 1.97 -10.58 -9.75
C LYS A 104 1.38 -11.08 -11.07
N ASN A 105 0.09 -11.45 -11.10
CA ASN A 105 -0.59 -11.88 -12.32
C ASN A 105 -0.68 -10.77 -13.39
N GLN A 106 -0.73 -9.49 -12.99
CA GLN A 106 -0.74 -8.34 -13.90
C GLN A 106 0.66 -7.88 -14.33
N GLY A 107 1.73 -8.49 -13.80
CA GLY A 107 3.12 -8.07 -14.06
C GLY A 107 3.49 -6.71 -13.46
N TRP A 108 2.74 -6.25 -12.46
CA TRP A 108 3.02 -4.99 -11.77
C TRP A 108 4.09 -5.11 -10.68
N ALA A 109 4.34 -6.36 -10.24
CA ALA A 109 5.35 -6.78 -9.28
C ALA A 109 5.99 -8.09 -9.72
#